data_AF-A0A379VLJ9-F1
#
_entry.id   AF-A0A379VLJ9-F1
#
_cell.length_a   1.000
_cell.length_b   1.000
_cell.length_c   1.000
_cell.angle_alpha   90.00
_cell.angle_beta   90.00
_cell.angle_gamma   90.00
#
_symmetry.space_group_name_H-M   'P 1'
#
loop_
_entity.id
_entity.type
_entity.pdbx_description
1 polymer ?
#
loop_
_entity_poly.entity_id
_entity_poly.type
_entity_poly.pdbx_seq_one_letter_code
_entity_poly.pdbx_strand_id
1 'polypeptide(L)'
;MLSVTEGEDKPLKYPHMFAAASLMLLNKVDLLPYLNFDVEKCIASAREVNPEIEIIPDFRHQRRRHGSVAGLAGGAAMCIGVPGQIRAIDGNQAKS
;
A
#
# COMPACT_ATOMS: atom_id res chain seq x y z
N MET A 1 -12.89 -4.11 -2.09
CA MET A 1 -11.97 -4.67 -1.05
C MET A 1 -11.07 -5.66 -1.74
N LEU A 2 -9.78 -5.69 -1.41
CA LEU A 2 -8.78 -6.56 -2.05
C LEU A 2 -7.92 -7.22 -0.98
N SER A 3 -7.68 -8.52 -1.08
CA SER A 3 -6.77 -9.26 -0.20
C SER A 3 -5.44 -9.51 -0.90
N VAL A 4 -4.29 -9.34 -0.23
CA VAL A 4 -2.96 -9.54 -0.86
C VAL A 4 -2.75 -10.94 -1.43
N THR A 5 -3.48 -11.94 -0.93
CA THR A 5 -3.48 -13.32 -1.45
C THR A 5 -4.14 -13.46 -2.82
N GLU A 6 -4.88 -12.45 -3.28
CA GLU A 6 -5.64 -12.49 -4.53
C GLU A 6 -4.84 -11.96 -5.73
N GLY A 7 -3.71 -11.29 -5.48
CA GLY A 7 -2.84 -10.69 -6.49
C GLY A 7 -3.13 -9.21 -6.77
N GLU A 8 -2.09 -8.49 -7.20
CA GLU A 8 -2.12 -7.03 -7.42
C GLU A 8 -2.90 -6.60 -8.66
N ASP A 9 -3.18 -7.52 -9.60
CA ASP A 9 -3.80 -7.24 -10.90
C ASP A 9 -5.33 -7.21 -10.89
N LYS A 10 -5.95 -7.46 -9.73
CA LYS A 10 -7.41 -7.53 -9.57
C LYS A 10 -8.15 -6.24 -9.94
N PRO A 11 -7.66 -5.03 -9.65
CA PRO A 11 -8.35 -3.82 -10.07
C PRO A 11 -8.56 -3.75 -11.58
N LEU A 12 -7.53 -4.09 -12.36
CA LEU A 12 -7.58 -4.09 -13.83
C LEU A 12 -8.46 -5.22 -14.38
N LYS A 13 -8.51 -6.38 -13.71
CA LYS A 13 -9.37 -7.50 -14.12
C LYS A 13 -10.86 -7.27 -13.87
N TYR A 14 -11.21 -6.48 -12.86
CA TYR A 14 -12.60 -6.23 -12.47
C TYR A 14 -12.91 -4.73 -12.36
N PRO A 15 -12.69 -3.94 -13.42
CA PRO A 15 -12.63 -2.48 -13.32
C PRO A 15 -13.94 -1.86 -12.81
N HIS A 16 -15.09 -2.41 -13.20
CA HIS A 16 -16.40 -1.94 -12.74
C HIS A 16 -16.56 -1.99 -11.21
N MET A 17 -15.96 -2.99 -10.54
CA MET A 17 -16.06 -3.16 -9.09
C MET A 17 -15.23 -2.09 -8.35
N PHE A 18 -14.09 -1.69 -8.90
CA PHE A 18 -13.18 -0.72 -8.29
C PHE A 18 -13.51 0.72 -8.70
N ALA A 19 -14.05 0.94 -9.89
CA ALA A 19 -14.53 2.25 -10.36
C ALA A 19 -15.68 2.80 -9.51
N ALA A 20 -16.55 1.92 -9.01
CA ALA A 20 -17.67 2.32 -8.16
C ALA A 20 -17.30 2.52 -6.68
N ALA A 21 -16.11 2.10 -6.26
CA ALA A 21 -15.70 2.13 -4.86
C ALA A 21 -14.99 3.45 -4.52
N SER A 22 -15.48 4.17 -3.50
CA SER A 22 -14.77 5.34 -2.97
C SER A 22 -13.58 4.96 -2.07
N LEU A 23 -13.62 3.76 -1.47
CA LEU A 23 -12.61 3.25 -0.55
C LEU A 23 -12.30 1.78 -0.85
N MET A 24 -11.02 1.46 -0.96
CA MET A 24 -10.48 0.11 -1.03
C MET A 24 -9.72 -0.24 0.25
N LEU A 25 -10.24 -1.23 0.97
CA LEU A 25 -9.49 -1.86 2.06
C LEU A 25 -8.55 -2.92 1.48
N LEU A 26 -7.25 -2.79 1.75
CA LEU A 26 -6.22 -3.78 1.42
C LEU A 26 -6.01 -4.71 2.61
N ASN A 27 -6.49 -5.94 2.49
CA ASN A 27 -6.57 -6.93 3.56
C ASN A 27 -5.40 -7.92 3.56
N LYS A 28 -5.20 -8.54 4.73
CA LYS A 28 -4.18 -9.57 5.00
C LYS A 28 -2.75 -9.07 4.76
N VAL A 29 -2.50 -7.78 4.98
CA VAL A 29 -1.18 -7.15 4.78
C VAL A 29 -0.08 -7.76 5.66
N ASP A 30 -0.46 -8.49 6.72
CA ASP A 30 0.43 -9.34 7.50
C ASP A 30 1.11 -10.46 6.68
N LEU A 31 0.56 -10.81 5.52
CA LEU A 31 1.11 -11.83 4.63
C LEU A 31 2.11 -11.29 3.60
N LEU A 32 2.31 -9.97 3.50
CA LEU A 32 3.26 -9.37 2.56
C LEU A 32 4.69 -9.95 2.67
N PRO A 33 5.25 -10.26 3.87
CA PRO A 33 6.57 -10.88 3.96
C PRO A 33 6.66 -12.29 3.34
N TYR A 34 5.52 -12.95 3.11
CA TYR A 34 5.43 -14.33 2.65
C TYR A 34 4.92 -14.44 1.20
N LEU A 35 4.58 -13.32 0.57
CA LEU A 35 3.99 -13.28 -0.76
C LEU A 35 4.84 -12.39 -1.68
N ASN A 36 4.92 -12.78 -2.95
CA ASN A 36 5.45 -11.89 -3.98
C ASN A 36 4.34 -10.94 -4.46
N PHE A 37 3.96 -9.99 -3.60
CA PHE A 37 2.92 -9.01 -3.87
C PHE A 37 3.54 -7.60 -3.90
N ASP A 38 3.32 -6.88 -5.00
CA ASP A 38 3.78 -5.50 -5.14
C ASP A 38 2.65 -4.52 -4.79
N VAL A 39 2.79 -3.86 -3.64
CA VAL A 39 1.82 -2.90 -3.13
C VAL A 39 1.72 -1.67 -4.01
N GLU A 40 2.84 -1.15 -4.52
CA GLU A 40 2.85 0.04 -5.37
C GLU A 40 2.16 -0.25 -6.70
N LYS A 41 2.42 -1.43 -7.27
CA LYS A 41 1.75 -1.87 -8.49
C LYS A 41 0.25 -2.04 -8.29
N CYS A 42 -0.18 -2.61 -7.16
CA CYS A 42 -1.60 -2.71 -6.81
C CYS A 42 -2.27 -1.33 -6.71
N ILE A 43 -1.62 -0.37 -6.06
CA ILE A 43 -2.13 1.01 -5.91
C ILE A 43 -2.22 1.69 -7.28
N ALA A 44 -1.19 1.57 -8.11
CA ALA A 44 -1.20 2.12 -9.47
C ALA A 44 -2.35 1.54 -10.31
N SER A 45 -2.52 0.22 -10.29
CA SER A 45 -3.63 -0.46 -10.96
C SER A 45 -5.00 -0.02 -10.44
N ALA A 46 -5.15 0.19 -9.13
CA ALA A 46 -6.41 0.69 -8.57
C ALA A 46 -6.70 2.14 -9.02
N ARG A 47 -5.67 2.99 -9.06
CA ARG A 47 -5.79 4.39 -9.49
C ARG A 47 -5.99 4.55 -10.99
N GLU A 48 -5.51 3.61 -11.80
CA GLU A 48 -5.80 3.56 -13.23
C GLU A 48 -7.31 3.37 -13.48
N VAL A 49 -7.97 2.57 -12.63
CA VAL A 49 -9.40 2.32 -12.72
C VAL A 49 -10.22 3.42 -12.05
N ASN A 50 -9.77 3.91 -10.90
CA ASN A 50 -10.43 4.98 -10.15
C ASN A 50 -9.39 5.92 -9.54
N PRO A 51 -9.12 7.08 -10.18
CA PRO A 51 -8.13 8.04 -9.70
C PRO A 51 -8.42 8.58 -8.29
N GLU A 52 -9.69 8.62 -7.89
CA GLU A 52 -10.16 9.19 -6.62
C GLU A 52 -10.26 8.14 -5.50
N ILE A 53 -9.88 6.88 -5.75
CA ILE A 53 -10.03 5.82 -4.75
C ILE A 53 -9.08 6.01 -3.57
N GLU A 54 -9.64 6.05 -2.37
CA GLU A 54 -8.85 5.97 -1.15
C GLU A 54 -8.46 4.51 -0.88
N ILE A 55 -7.24 4.29 -0.38
CA ILE A 55 -6.73 2.95 -0.11
C ILE A 55 -6.20 2.91 1.32
N ILE A 56 -6.75 1.99 2.13
CA ILE A 56 -6.35 1.80 3.53
C ILE A 56 -5.82 0.36 3.71
N PRO A 57 -4.56 0.17 4.15
CA PRO A 57 -4.06 -1.13 4.52
C PRO A 57 -4.55 -1.54 5.92
N ASP A 58 -5.04 -2.78 6.03
CA ASP A 58 -5.67 -3.28 7.25
C ASP A 58 -4.69 -3.99 8.20
N PHE A 59 -4.03 -3.23 9.08
CA PHE A 59 -3.02 -3.74 10.01
C PHE A 59 -3.57 -4.38 11.31
N ARG A 60 -4.81 -4.92 11.35
CA ARG A 60 -5.44 -5.33 12.63
C ARG A 60 -4.58 -6.27 13.48
N HIS A 61 -3.80 -7.15 12.85
CA HIS A 61 -2.96 -8.11 13.57
C HIS A 61 -1.64 -7.51 14.10
N GLN A 62 -1.20 -6.36 13.57
CA GLN A 62 0.08 -5.72 13.96
C GLN A 62 -0.06 -4.69 15.09
N ARG A 63 -1.29 -4.27 15.45
CA ARG A 63 -1.55 -3.30 16.54
C ARG A 63 -1.16 -3.75 17.96
N ARG A 64 -0.54 -4.93 18.14
CA ARG A 64 -0.12 -5.48 19.44
C ARG A 64 1.40 -5.62 19.62
N ARG A 65 2.24 -5.13 18.70
CA ARG A 65 3.71 -5.09 18.92
C ARG A 65 4.19 -3.64 19.07
N HIS A 66 4.65 -3.34 20.28
CA HIS A 66 5.28 -2.10 20.73
C HIS A 66 6.34 -1.59 19.73
N GLY A 67 6.26 -0.30 19.37
CA GLY A 67 7.29 0.42 18.62
C GLY A 67 6.85 1.87 18.38
N SER A 68 7.57 2.80 18.98
CA SER A 68 7.28 4.23 19.07
C SER A 68 6.90 4.87 17.73
N VAL A 69 5.78 5.59 17.68
CA VAL A 69 5.46 6.53 16.59
C VAL A 69 6.32 7.78 16.78
N ALA A 70 7.50 7.81 16.17
CA ALA A 70 8.27 9.04 16.02
C ALA A 70 7.53 9.92 15.00
N GLY A 71 6.90 10.99 15.49
CA GLY A 71 6.32 12.01 14.63
C GLY A 71 7.42 12.67 13.80
N LEU A 72 7.22 12.71 12.48
CA LEU A 72 7.99 13.56 11.59
C LEU A 72 7.04 14.58 10.97
N ALA A 73 7.26 15.82 11.38
CA ALA A 73 6.75 17.00 10.70
C ALA A 73 7.42 17.11 9.33
N GLY A 74 6.61 17.31 8.29
CA GLY A 74 7.06 17.60 6.93
C GLY A 74 6.98 16.42 5.96
N GLY A 75 6.00 16.49 5.05
CA GLY A 75 5.94 15.84 3.73
C GLY A 75 6.36 14.37 3.58
N ALA A 76 5.39 13.53 3.19
CA ALA A 76 5.47 12.07 2.95
C ALA A 76 5.27 11.21 4.20
N ALA A 77 4.01 10.95 4.54
CA ALA A 77 3.64 9.86 5.43
C ALA A 77 3.88 8.52 4.70
N MET A 78 5.06 7.93 4.89
CA MET A 78 5.31 6.53 4.53
C MET A 78 5.64 5.78 5.81
N CYS A 79 4.64 5.11 6.36
CA CYS A 79 4.81 4.14 7.43
C CYS A 79 4.16 2.82 6.98
N ILE A 80 4.87 2.08 6.13
CA ILE A 80 4.68 0.63 6.03
C ILE A 80 6.07 0.01 6.27
N GLY A 81 6.46 -0.05 7.54
CA GLY A 81 7.63 -0.78 7.97
C GLY A 81 7.35 -2.28 7.91
N VAL A 82 7.59 -2.90 6.77
CA VAL A 82 7.85 -4.34 6.69
C VAL A 82 9.37 -4.51 6.84
N PRO A 83 9.88 -5.22 7.87
CA PRO A 83 11.31 -5.43 8.01
C PRO A 83 11.80 -6.26 6.80
N GLY A 84 12.60 -5.66 5.92
CA GLY A 84 13.24 -6.36 4.80
C GLY A 84 13.02 -5.78 3.40
N GLN A 85 12.20 -4.74 3.21
CA GLN A 85 11.90 -4.20 1.87
C GLN A 85 11.95 -2.67 1.77
N ILE A 86 12.71 -2.01 2.64
CA ILE A 86 12.99 -0.57 2.51
C ILE A 86 14.09 -0.40 1.45
N ARG A 87 13.71 -0.05 0.22
CA ARG A 87 14.63 0.64 -0.71
C ARG A 87 14.31 2.13 -0.63
N ALA A 88 15.30 2.91 -0.21
CA ALA A 88 15.25 4.36 -0.28
C ALA A 88 15.05 4.77 -1.75
N ILE A 89 14.09 5.65 -2.00
CA ILE A 89 14.07 6.41 -3.24
C ILE A 89 15.13 7.50 -3.10
N ASP A 90 16.26 7.33 -3.77
CA ASP A 90 17.24 8.41 -3.90
C ASP A 90 16.54 9.58 -4.62
N GLY A 91 16.41 10.70 -3.90
CA GLY A 91 15.99 11.98 -4.45
C GLY A 91 17.02 12.43 -5.48
N ASN A 92 16.89 11.94 -6.71
CA ASN A 92 17.78 12.21 -7.82
C ASN A 92 18.09 13.71 -7.94
N GLN A 93 19.36 14.08 -8.10
CA GLN A 93 19.77 15.41 -8.56
C GLN A 93 19.31 16.59 -7.66
N ALA A 94 20.09 16.89 -6.62
CA ALA A 94 20.11 18.23 -6.04
C ALA A 94 21.55 18.69 -5.77
N LYS A 95 22.19 19.21 -6.83
CA LYS A 95 23.26 20.23 -6.84
C LYS A 95 24.59 19.96 -6.08
N SER A 96 25.64 19.90 -6.92
CA SER A 96 27.06 20.25 -6.70
C SER A 96 27.97 19.26 -5.98
#